data_AF-A0A7U3WBE7-F1
#
_entry.id   AF-A0A7U3WBE7-F1
#
_cell.length_a   1.000
_cell.length_b   1.000
_cell.length_c   1.000
_cell.angle_alpha   90.00
_cell.angle_beta   90.00
_cell.angle_gamma   90.00
#
_symmetry.space_group_name_H-M   'P 1'
#
loop_
_entity.id
_entity.type
_entity.pdbx_description
1 polymer ?
#
loop_
_entity_poly.entity_id
_entity_poly.type
_entity_poly.pdbx_seq_one_letter_code
_entity_poly.pdbx_strand_id
1 'polypeptide(L)'
;MGTKTIGLDDEAYERLSAEKREGESFSDVVKRMTEAARTDWRRGFGKYDGTDGERLERAARASRKRRRAGLAARQSEVLDALAGDGDDGPRRSDDEGDA
;
A
#
# COMPACT_ATOMS: atom_id res chain seq x y z
N MET A 1 -9.24 35.68 -2.24
CA MET A 1 -8.24 34.81 -2.93
C MET A 1 -7.54 35.66 -3.97
N GLY A 2 -6.21 35.70 -3.98
CA GLY A 2 -5.48 36.40 -5.03
C GLY A 2 -5.49 35.58 -6.32
N THR A 3 -5.83 36.19 -7.44
CA THR A 3 -5.65 35.58 -8.77
C THR A 3 -4.28 35.96 -9.31
N LYS A 4 -3.67 35.05 -10.06
CA LYS A 4 -2.44 35.31 -10.83
C LYS A 4 -2.72 34.95 -12.27
N THR A 5 -2.39 35.85 -13.18
CA THR A 5 -2.48 35.58 -14.63
C THR A 5 -1.17 34.97 -15.08
N ILE A 6 -1.25 33.80 -15.72
CA ILE A 6 -0.11 33.14 -16.36
C ILE A 6 -0.42 33.01 -17.85
N GLY A 7 0.55 33.30 -18.71
CA GLY A 7 0.45 32.98 -20.13
C GLY A 7 0.68 31.49 -20.33
N LEU A 8 -0.10 30.88 -21.22
CA LEU A 8 0.00 29.48 -21.59
C LEU A 8 0.04 29.41 -23.12
N ASP A 9 0.90 28.55 -23.66
CA ASP A 9 0.84 28.23 -25.08
C ASP A 9 -0.42 27.41 -25.41
N ASP A 10 -0.83 27.44 -26.67
CA ASP A 10 -2.07 26.80 -27.12
C ASP A 10 -2.05 25.28 -26.86
N GLU A 11 -0.90 24.62 -27.04
CA GLU A 11 -0.75 23.18 -26.80
C GLU A 11 -0.98 22.83 -25.32
N ALA A 12 -0.42 23.61 -24.41
CA ALA A 12 -0.57 23.40 -22.99
C ALA A 12 -1.99 23.74 -22.51
N TYR A 13 -2.66 24.73 -23.12
CA TYR A 13 -4.07 25.02 -22.84
C TYR A 13 -4.98 23.86 -23.24
N GLU A 14 -4.82 23.34 -24.47
CA GLU A 14 -5.59 22.21 -24.98
C GLU A 14 -5.41 20.96 -24.10
N ARG A 15 -4.17 20.66 -23.69
CA ARG A 15 -3.89 19.54 -22.77
C ARG A 15 -4.61 19.68 -21.42
N LEU A 16 -4.59 20.88 -20.83
CA LEU A 16 -5.29 21.12 -19.56
C LEU A 16 -6.80 21.10 -19.72
N SER A 17 -7.32 21.58 -20.86
CA SER A 17 -8.74 21.54 -21.19
C SER A 17 -9.25 20.11 -21.36
N ALA A 18 -8.47 19.24 -22.03
CA ALA A 18 -8.82 17.83 -22.23
C ALA A 18 -8.90 17.04 -20.91
N GLU A 19 -8.11 17.43 -19.90
CA GLU A 19 -8.13 16.81 -18.57
C GLU A 19 -9.31 17.26 -17.69
N LYS A 20 -10.04 18.31 -18.10
CA LYS A 20 -11.12 18.90 -17.32
C LYS A 20 -12.32 17.96 -17.23
N ARG A 21 -12.79 17.70 -16.00
CA ARG A 21 -14.00 16.91 -15.75
C ARG A 21 -15.26 17.77 -15.82
N GLU A 22 -16.42 17.13 -15.97
CA GLU A 22 -17.71 17.82 -15.99
C GLU A 22 -17.92 18.60 -14.68
N GLY A 23 -18.23 19.90 -14.80
CA GLY A 23 -18.41 20.81 -13.65
C GLY A 23 -17.13 21.28 -12.96
N GLU A 24 -15.93 20.84 -13.37
CA GLU A 24 -14.65 21.26 -12.79
C GLU A 24 -14.23 22.65 -13.31
N SER A 25 -13.65 23.52 -12.48
CA SER A 25 -13.06 24.78 -12.97
C SER A 25 -11.63 24.56 -13.47
N PHE A 26 -11.13 25.43 -14.35
CA PHE A 26 -9.74 25.34 -14.83
C PHE A 26 -8.72 25.44 -13.67
N SER A 27 -9.04 26.23 -12.64
CA SER A 27 -8.21 26.32 -11.44
C SER A 27 -8.16 25.01 -10.66
N ASP A 28 -9.24 24.22 -10.68
CA ASP A 28 -9.29 22.93 -9.98
C ASP A 28 -8.50 21.85 -10.72
N VAL A 29 -8.55 21.85 -12.06
CA VAL A 29 -7.69 20.98 -12.88
C VAL A 29 -6.21 21.22 -12.58
N VAL A 30 -5.78 22.49 -12.56
CA VAL A 30 -4.40 22.85 -12.28
C VAL A 30 -3.99 22.40 -10.88
N LYS A 31 -4.83 22.61 -9.87
CA LYS A 31 -4.57 22.12 -8.50
C LYS A 31 -4.47 20.59 -8.46
N ARG A 32 -5.42 19.87 -9.06
CA ARG A 32 -5.42 18.39 -9.09
C ARG A 32 -4.16 17.84 -9.76
N MET A 33 -3.79 18.36 -10.91
CA MET A 33 -2.61 17.92 -11.66
C MET A 33 -1.31 18.21 -10.88
N THR A 34 -1.22 19.37 -10.24
CA THR A 34 -0.04 19.73 -9.44
C THR A 34 0.04 18.96 -8.11
N GLU A 35 -1.08 18.61 -7.49
CA GLU A 35 -1.13 17.72 -6.33
C GLU A 35 -0.74 16.28 -6.67
N ALA A 36 -1.20 15.75 -7.81
CA ALA A 36 -0.76 14.45 -8.31
C ALA A 36 0.75 14.44 -8.57
N ALA A 37 1.29 15.49 -9.20
CA ALA A 37 2.72 15.66 -9.40
C ALA A 37 3.52 15.74 -8.09
N ARG A 38 2.96 16.34 -7.03
CA ARG A 38 3.54 16.34 -5.67
C ARG A 38 3.54 14.96 -5.01
N THR A 39 2.58 14.11 -5.39
CA THR A 39 2.41 12.77 -4.84
C THR A 39 3.24 11.73 -5.60
N ASP A 40 3.90 12.12 -6.70
CA ASP A 40 4.86 11.27 -7.38
C ASP A 40 6.04 10.97 -6.44
N TRP A 41 6.03 9.76 -5.90
CA TRP A 41 7.06 9.25 -5.00
C TRP A 41 8.46 9.31 -5.63
N ARG A 42 8.56 9.36 -6.97
CA ARG A 42 9.84 9.56 -7.68
C ARG A 42 10.47 10.91 -7.41
N ARG A 43 9.69 11.97 -7.16
CA ARG A 43 10.24 13.28 -6.75
C ARG A 43 10.88 13.25 -5.36
N GLY A 44 10.52 12.28 -4.52
CA GLY A 44 11.18 12.06 -3.23
C GLY A 44 12.49 11.27 -3.34
N PHE A 45 12.78 10.69 -4.50
CA PHE A 45 13.97 9.86 -4.71
C PHE A 45 15.22 10.74 -4.69
N GLY A 46 16.19 10.39 -3.84
CA GLY A 46 17.41 11.19 -3.65
C GLY A 46 17.24 12.47 -2.80
N LYS A 47 16.06 12.72 -2.22
CA LYS A 47 15.82 13.90 -1.37
C LYS A 47 16.52 13.84 -0.01
N TYR A 48 16.74 12.64 0.51
CA TYR A 48 17.41 12.44 1.78
C TYR A 48 18.90 12.16 1.55
N ASP A 49 19.76 12.97 2.15
CA ASP A 49 21.20 12.75 2.18
C ASP A 49 21.60 11.80 3.34
N GLY A 50 22.88 11.42 3.36
CA GLY A 50 23.51 10.42 4.24
C GLY A 50 22.70 10.01 5.48
N THR A 51 22.75 10.81 6.54
CA THR A 51 22.18 10.45 7.86
C THR A 51 20.68 10.24 7.82
N ASP A 52 19.93 11.08 7.10
CA ASP A 52 18.48 10.99 7.02
C ASP A 52 18.03 9.80 6.16
N GLY A 53 18.77 9.53 5.09
CA GLY A 53 18.58 8.37 4.23
C GLY A 53 18.80 7.07 5.01
N GLU A 54 19.89 6.98 5.77
CA GLU A 54 20.15 5.83 6.63
C GLU A 54 19.10 5.67 7.72
N ARG A 55 18.64 6.77 8.33
CA ARG A 55 17.57 6.74 9.34
C ARG A 55 16.28 6.17 8.75
N LEU A 56 15.91 6.62 7.55
CA LEU A 56 14.76 6.09 6.82
C LEU A 56 14.94 4.60 6.49
N GLU A 57 16.13 4.20 6.03
CA GLU A 57 16.43 2.80 5.72
C GLU A 57 16.26 1.91 6.96
N ARG A 58 16.85 2.31 8.10
CA ARG A 58 16.73 1.59 9.38
C ARG A 58 15.27 1.44 9.80
N ALA A 59 14.49 2.53 9.75
CA ALA A 59 13.07 2.52 10.08
C ALA A 59 12.26 1.60 9.16
N ALA A 60 12.53 1.64 7.85
CA ALA A 60 11.88 0.80 6.86
C ALA A 60 12.21 -0.69 7.06
N ARG A 61 13.49 -1.02 7.31
CA ARG A 61 13.95 -2.39 7.58
C ARG A 61 13.32 -2.95 8.85
N ALA A 62 13.29 -2.18 9.95
CA ALA A 62 12.66 -2.58 11.20
C ALA A 62 11.15 -2.84 11.00
N SER A 63 10.47 -1.97 10.26
CA SER A 63 9.05 -2.13 9.95
C SER A 63 8.77 -3.39 9.12
N ARG A 64 9.61 -3.69 8.12
CA ARG A 64 9.50 -4.94 7.33
C ARG A 64 9.72 -6.17 8.19
N LYS A 65 10.71 -6.16 9.10
CA LYS A 65 10.97 -7.29 10.02
C LYS A 65 9.76 -7.58 10.90
N ARG A 66 9.17 -6.56 11.54
CA ARG A 66 7.97 -6.71 12.37
C ARG A 66 6.78 -7.25 11.59
N ARG A 67 6.53 -6.73 10.38
CA ARG A 67 5.44 -7.22 9.52
C ARG A 67 5.62 -8.67 9.11
N ARG A 68 6.84 -9.07 8.71
CA ARG A 68 7.16 -10.47 8.35
C ARG A 68 6.95 -11.41 9.53
N ALA A 69 7.46 -11.04 10.71
CA ALA A 69 7.27 -11.84 11.91
C ALA A 69 5.78 -11.98 12.28
N GLY A 70 5.02 -10.87 12.26
CA GLY A 70 3.59 -10.91 12.53
C GLY A 70 2.77 -11.68 11.49
N LEU A 71 3.19 -11.69 10.22
CA LEU A 71 2.56 -12.53 9.19
C LEU A 71 2.85 -14.01 9.43
N ALA A 72 4.11 -14.35 9.68
CA ALA A 72 4.52 -15.73 9.95
C ALA A 72 3.84 -16.30 11.20
N ALA A 73 3.70 -15.51 12.27
CA ALA A 73 2.99 -15.93 13.49
C ALA A 73 1.53 -16.29 13.21
N ARG A 74 0.80 -15.44 12.47
CA ARG A 74 -0.59 -15.72 12.08
C ARG A 74 -0.71 -16.94 11.17
N GLN A 75 0.26 -17.14 10.28
CA GLN A 75 0.29 -18.31 9.42
C GLN A 75 0.47 -19.59 10.24
N SER A 76 1.38 -19.60 11.22
CA SER A 76 1.56 -20.72 12.15
C SER A 76 0.28 -21.00 12.92
N GLU A 77 -0.33 -19.97 13.53
CA GLU A 77 -1.55 -20.11 14.32
C GLU A 77 -2.70 -20.74 13.52
N VAL A 78 -2.88 -20.31 12.26
CA VAL A 78 -3.89 -20.88 11.37
C VAL A 78 -3.57 -22.34 11.02
N LEU A 79 -2.31 -22.66 10.72
CA LEU A 79 -1.89 -24.03 10.41
C LEU A 79 -2.04 -24.96 11.61
N ASP A 80 -1.69 -24.50 12.81
CA ASP A 80 -1.83 -25.25 14.05
C ASP A 80 -3.31 -25.52 14.37
N ALA A 81 -4.18 -24.52 14.16
CA ALA A 81 -5.63 -24.68 14.30
C ALA A 81 -6.20 -25.70 13.29
N LEU A 82 -5.74 -25.68 12.04
CA LEU A 82 -6.13 -26.65 11.01
C LEU A 82 -5.62 -28.07 11.30
N ALA A 83 -4.44 -28.20 11.92
CA ALA A 83 -3.85 -29.49 12.28
C ALA A 83 -4.52 -30.10 13.53
N GLY A 84 -4.96 -29.27 14.48
CA GLY A 84 -5.62 -29.70 15.72
C GLY A 84 -6.99 -30.36 15.50
N ASP A 85 -7.69 -30.05 14.41
CA ASP A 85 -8.99 -30.66 14.06
C ASP A 85 -8.85 -32.03 13.34
N GLY A 86 -7.63 -32.53 13.13
CA GLY A 86 -7.34 -33.72 12.29
C GLY A 86 -7.06 -35.04 13.01
N ASP A 87 -6.97 -35.09 14.35
CA ASP A 87 -6.51 -36.29 15.10
C ASP A 87 -7.60 -36.96 15.97
N ASP A 88 -8.88 -36.63 15.79
CA ASP A 88 -10.00 -37.38 16.39
C ASP A 88 -10.63 -38.35 15.36
N GLY A 89 -9.79 -39.23 14.81
CA GLY A 89 -10.27 -40.42 14.12
C GLY A 89 -10.75 -41.47 15.12
N PRO A 90 -11.98 -42.02 15.02
CA PRO A 90 -12.47 -42.97 16.00
C PRO A 90 -11.60 -44.22 15.98
N ARG A 91 -10.94 -44.50 17.10
CA ARG A 91 -10.31 -45.80 17.38
C ARG A 91 -11.43 -46.84 17.36
N ARG A 92 -11.57 -47.57 16.25
CA ARG A 92 -12.41 -48.76 16.18
C ARG A 92 -11.84 -49.73 17.21
N SER A 93 -12.53 -49.86 18.35
CA SER A 93 -12.36 -50.99 19.24
C SER A 93 -12.92 -52.19 18.50
N ASP A 94 -12.04 -52.98 17.91
CA ASP A 94 -12.31 -54.38 17.61
C ASP A 94 -12.44 -55.07 18.98
N ASP A 95 -13.68 -55.12 19.51
CA ASP A 95 -14.01 -56.00 20.63
C ASP A 95 -14.70 -57.23 20.04
N GLU A 96 -13.91 -58.29 19.95
CA GLU A 96 -14.30 -59.62 19.52
C GLU A 96 -15.45 -60.11 20.39
N GLY A 97 -16.55 -60.50 19.74
CA GLY A 97 -17.63 -61.22 20.39
C GLY A 97 -17.12 -62.57 20.88
N ASP A 98 -17.09 -62.74 22.21
CA ASP A 98 -17.01 -64.04 22.84
C ASP A 98 -18.42 -64.54 23.20
N ALA A 99 -18.55 -65.87 23.10
CA ALA A 99 -19.74 -66.67 22.86
C ALA A 99 -20.72 -66.84 24.03
#